data_AF-A0A353SSU2-F1
#
_entry.id   AF-A0A353SSU2-F1
#
_cell.length_a   1.000
_cell.length_b   1.000
_cell.length_c   1.000
_cell.angle_alpha   90.00
_cell.angle_beta   90.00
_cell.angle_gamma   90.00
#
_symmetry.space_group_name_H-M   'P 1'
#
loop_
_entity.id
_entity.type
_entity.pdbx_description
1 polymer ?
#
loop_
_entity_poly.entity_id
_entity_poly.type
_entity_poly.pdbx_seq_one_letter_code
_entity_poly.pdbx_strand_id
1 'polypeptide(L)'
;MRYRFPPRALLPVLLVVLSYPADTFAVPGRTHPTPCGVQYPGDSGVEWDCILLRKGESPEKRFGDRWKDVLRFNRIDRRHAYPGVSLKVPRRLEEIADFTPMPAEYPAGDNEAKWILIDLDEQFLGAYEHGVLIYSAPITSGERGRKTPEGDFRVGAYHSTHRSTEYCIEGTDIPYPMTWGLRFHVVPGGVSYWIHGRDLPGYRASHGCVGLYDESMQKKHYGVPRFPELEDARRLFEWAIAPIPDDGKFHLLRDGPGVRIMGSGNRRK
;
A
#
# COMPACT_ATOMS: atom_id res chain seq x y z
N MET A 1 -4.40 81.03 27.84
CA MET A 1 -3.93 79.77 28.42
C MET A 1 -4.28 78.64 27.44
N ARG A 2 -3.33 78.18 26.62
CA ARG A 2 -3.51 77.08 25.65
C ARG A 2 -2.37 76.09 25.88
N TYR A 3 -2.70 74.91 26.38
CA TYR A 3 -1.75 73.82 26.66
C TYR A 3 -1.23 73.23 25.34
N ARG A 4 0.10 73.20 25.17
CA ARG A 4 0.79 72.45 24.11
C ARG A 4 1.09 71.05 24.63
N PHE A 5 0.59 70.02 23.94
CA PHE A 5 1.00 68.62 24.18
C PHE A 5 2.39 68.38 23.56
N PRO A 6 3.27 67.58 24.20
CA PRO A 6 4.57 67.20 23.64
C PRO A 6 4.41 66.10 22.56
N PRO A 7 5.38 65.96 21.64
CA PRO A 7 5.32 64.97 20.57
C PRO A 7 5.51 63.55 21.11
N ARG A 8 4.75 62.61 20.54
CA ARG A 8 4.82 61.18 20.85
C ARG A 8 6.15 60.59 20.34
N ALA A 9 6.96 60.06 21.26
CA ALA A 9 8.08 59.19 20.91
C ALA A 9 7.54 57.81 20.51
N LEU A 10 7.86 57.36 19.30
CA LEU A 10 7.62 56.00 18.84
C LEU A 10 8.70 55.09 19.44
N LEU A 11 8.31 54.24 20.41
CA LEU A 11 9.17 53.14 20.86
C LEU A 11 9.13 52.02 19.80
N PRO A 12 10.27 51.51 19.32
CA PRO A 12 10.29 50.31 18.49
C PRO A 12 9.93 49.11 19.36
N VAL A 13 8.85 48.41 19.02
CA VAL A 13 8.51 47.11 19.62
C VAL A 13 9.47 46.08 19.05
N LEU A 14 10.46 45.68 19.85
CA LEU A 14 11.36 44.57 19.52
C LEU A 14 10.57 43.27 19.65
N LEU A 15 10.17 42.68 18.52
CA LEU A 15 9.48 41.40 18.47
C LEU A 15 10.52 40.30 18.75
N VAL A 16 10.64 39.89 20.01
CA VAL A 16 11.44 38.71 20.39
C VAL A 16 10.68 37.47 19.94
N VAL A 17 11.05 36.95 18.78
CA VAL A 17 10.61 35.63 18.31
C VAL A 17 11.35 34.60 19.17
N LEU A 18 10.69 34.13 20.23
CA LEU A 18 11.09 32.93 20.96
C LEU A 18 10.92 31.75 20.00
N SER A 19 11.99 31.42 19.28
CA SER A 19 12.09 30.16 18.55
C SER A 19 12.14 29.03 19.56
N TYR A 20 10.97 28.49 19.88
CA TYR A 20 10.86 27.19 20.52
C TYR A 20 11.51 26.16 19.59
N PRO A 21 12.48 25.36 20.05
CA PRO A 21 12.84 24.18 19.28
C PRO A 21 11.56 23.39 19.07
N ALA A 22 11.27 23.07 17.81
CA ALA A 22 10.30 22.05 17.49
C ALA A 22 10.87 20.74 18.05
N ASP A 23 10.61 20.47 19.33
CA ASP A 23 10.77 19.16 19.90
C ASP A 23 9.80 18.27 19.14
N THR A 24 10.34 17.59 18.12
CA THR A 24 9.70 16.47 17.46
C THR A 24 9.48 15.43 18.54
N PHE A 25 8.27 15.41 19.10
CA PHE A 25 7.79 14.31 19.92
C PHE A 25 7.65 13.07 19.02
N ALA A 26 8.77 12.40 18.76
CA ALA A 26 8.78 11.04 18.29
C ALA A 26 8.21 10.18 19.43
N VAL A 27 7.02 9.63 19.25
CA VAL A 27 6.50 8.58 20.13
C VAL A 27 7.43 7.37 20.00
N PRO A 28 8.14 6.94 21.06
CA PRO A 28 8.95 5.74 20.99
C PRO A 28 8.04 4.52 21.13
N GLY A 29 7.86 3.73 20.07
CA GLY A 29 7.06 2.51 20.18
C GLY A 29 6.85 1.76 18.87
N ARG A 30 7.62 0.67 18.69
CA ARG A 30 7.70 -0.27 17.55
C ARG A 30 8.59 0.20 16.39
N THR A 31 9.81 -0.32 16.35
CA THR A 31 10.57 -0.40 15.11
C THR A 31 9.86 -1.39 14.18
N HIS A 32 9.27 -0.89 13.09
CA HIS A 32 8.73 -1.77 12.06
C HIS A 32 9.86 -2.56 11.39
N PRO A 33 9.63 -3.84 11.05
CA PRO A 33 10.66 -4.63 10.40
C PRO A 33 10.95 -4.09 9.00
N THR A 34 12.22 -4.08 8.62
CA THR A 34 12.62 -3.88 7.23
C THR A 34 12.39 -5.17 6.44
N PRO A 35 12.32 -5.13 5.10
CA PRO A 35 12.10 -6.34 4.29
C PRO A 35 13.02 -7.52 4.64
N CYS A 36 14.32 -7.31 4.90
CA CYS A 36 15.20 -8.43 5.31
C CYS A 36 14.76 -9.16 6.59
N GLY A 37 14.04 -8.49 7.48
CA GLY A 37 13.55 -9.05 8.74
C GLY A 37 12.24 -9.83 8.60
N VAL A 38 11.64 -9.86 7.41
CA VAL A 38 10.39 -10.57 7.11
C VAL A 38 10.69 -11.65 6.08
N GLN A 39 10.20 -12.87 6.29
CA GLN A 39 10.35 -13.97 5.32
C GLN A 39 8.98 -14.36 4.77
N TYR A 40 8.95 -14.55 3.45
CA TYR A 40 7.82 -15.09 2.69
C TYR A 40 8.27 -16.42 2.06
N PRO A 41 7.40 -17.43 1.92
CA PRO A 41 7.81 -18.73 1.38
C PRO A 41 8.45 -18.62 -0.02
N GLY A 42 7.92 -17.76 -0.89
CA GLY A 42 8.45 -17.49 -2.22
C GLY A 42 9.84 -16.84 -2.25
N ASP A 43 10.34 -16.31 -1.13
CA ASP A 43 11.71 -15.81 -1.06
C ASP A 43 12.75 -16.94 -1.13
N SER A 44 12.37 -18.17 -0.73
CA SER A 44 13.29 -19.30 -0.62
C SER A 44 13.77 -19.85 -1.97
N GLY A 45 13.07 -19.52 -3.06
CA GLY A 45 13.44 -19.91 -4.41
C GLY A 45 14.52 -19.04 -5.06
N VAL A 46 14.97 -17.97 -4.39
CA VAL A 46 15.92 -16.98 -4.93
C VAL A 46 17.04 -16.79 -3.91
N GLU A 47 18.30 -16.85 -4.35
CA GLU A 47 19.42 -16.48 -3.48
C GLU A 47 19.55 -14.96 -3.42
N TRP A 48 19.49 -14.39 -2.21
CA TRP A 48 19.56 -12.94 -1.99
C TRP A 48 20.45 -12.57 -0.81
N ASP A 49 21.01 -11.37 -0.88
CA ASP A 49 21.75 -10.74 0.21
C ASP A 49 20.91 -9.63 0.86
N CYS A 50 21.11 -9.40 2.16
CA CYS A 50 20.47 -8.27 2.84
C CYS A 50 21.31 -7.00 2.66
N ILE A 51 20.73 -6.00 2.01
CA ILE A 51 21.43 -4.77 1.62
C ILE A 51 20.78 -3.55 2.26
N LEU A 52 21.54 -2.82 3.06
CA LEU A 52 21.13 -1.53 3.63
C LEU A 52 21.23 -0.41 2.58
N LEU A 53 20.13 0.31 2.33
CA LEU A 53 20.15 1.52 1.52
C LEU A 53 20.89 2.63 2.26
N ARG A 54 21.92 3.20 1.62
CA ARG A 54 22.78 4.24 2.20
C ARG A 54 22.24 5.64 1.88
N LYS A 55 22.75 6.64 2.59
CA LYS A 55 22.44 8.05 2.32
C LYS A 55 22.72 8.38 0.85
N GLY A 56 21.71 8.94 0.16
CA GLY A 56 21.80 9.34 -1.25
C GLY A 56 21.39 8.25 -2.26
N GLU A 57 21.23 7.01 -1.81
CA GLU A 57 20.68 5.91 -2.62
C GLU A 57 19.14 5.95 -2.65
N SER A 58 18.59 5.44 -3.75
CA SER A 58 17.19 5.07 -3.92
C SER A 58 17.14 3.79 -4.75
N PRO A 59 16.01 3.06 -4.78
CA PRO A 59 15.86 1.90 -5.64
C PRO A 59 16.21 2.20 -7.10
N GLU A 60 15.73 3.33 -7.64
CA GLU A 60 15.98 3.71 -9.04
C GLU A 60 17.46 3.95 -9.31
N LYS A 61 18.16 4.67 -8.42
CA LYS A 61 19.60 4.91 -8.57
C LYS A 61 20.43 3.65 -8.44
N ARG A 62 20.03 2.74 -7.56
CA ARG A 62 20.83 1.57 -7.20
C ARG A 62 20.64 0.41 -8.16
N PHE A 63 19.42 0.20 -8.65
CA PHE A 63 19.06 -0.98 -9.44
C PHE A 63 18.75 -0.66 -10.91
N GLY A 64 18.84 0.62 -11.31
CA GLY A 64 18.55 1.04 -12.69
C GLY A 64 17.17 0.55 -13.13
N ASP A 65 17.08 0.01 -14.34
CA ASP A 65 15.80 -0.45 -14.93
C ASP A 65 15.12 -1.59 -14.15
N ARG A 66 15.83 -2.26 -13.24
CA ARG A 66 15.32 -3.38 -12.42
C ARG A 66 14.75 -2.94 -11.09
N TRP A 67 14.66 -1.63 -10.81
CA TRP A 67 14.17 -1.13 -9.53
C TRP A 67 12.76 -1.64 -9.18
N LYS A 68 11.88 -1.76 -10.18
CA LYS A 68 10.50 -2.25 -10.00
C LYS A 68 10.48 -3.69 -9.53
N ASP A 69 11.30 -4.55 -10.14
CA ASP A 69 11.41 -5.95 -9.76
C ASP A 69 11.92 -6.10 -8.33
N VAL A 70 12.94 -5.31 -7.94
CA VAL A 70 13.47 -5.34 -6.58
C VAL A 70 12.41 -4.92 -5.56
N LEU A 71 11.64 -3.86 -5.84
CA LEU A 71 10.55 -3.44 -4.94
C LEU A 71 9.43 -4.47 -4.86
N ARG A 72 9.06 -5.06 -6.00
CA ARG A 72 8.09 -6.14 -6.10
C ARG A 72 8.51 -7.36 -5.29
N PHE A 73 9.76 -7.80 -5.41
CA PHE A 73 10.33 -8.89 -4.60
C PHE A 73 10.31 -8.57 -3.10
N ASN A 74 10.45 -7.30 -2.72
CA ASN A 74 10.39 -6.90 -1.31
C ASN A 74 8.98 -6.56 -0.80
N ARG A 75 7.95 -6.61 -1.67
CA ARG A 75 6.58 -6.14 -1.38
C ARG A 75 6.53 -4.73 -0.75
N ILE A 76 7.46 -3.87 -1.16
CA ILE A 76 7.67 -2.51 -0.63
C ILE A 76 7.54 -1.46 -1.74
N ASP A 77 7.13 -0.24 -1.42
CA ASP A 77 7.06 0.88 -2.39
C ASP A 77 8.27 1.81 -2.29
N ARG A 78 8.35 2.75 -3.23
CA ARG A 78 9.43 3.74 -3.28
C ARG A 78 9.46 4.66 -2.06
N ARG A 79 8.31 5.02 -1.52
CA ARG A 79 8.20 5.91 -0.35
C ARG A 79 8.79 5.25 0.89
N HIS A 80 8.69 3.92 0.99
CA HIS A 80 9.21 3.13 2.11
C HIS A 80 10.61 2.56 1.87
N ALA A 81 11.15 2.60 0.65
CA ALA A 81 12.51 2.19 0.34
C ALA A 81 13.51 3.35 0.40
N TYR A 82 13.68 3.95 1.59
CA TYR A 82 14.56 5.10 1.85
C TYR A 82 15.84 4.71 2.61
N PRO A 83 16.86 5.59 2.69
CA PRO A 83 18.10 5.30 3.42
C PRO A 83 17.87 4.84 4.86
N GLY A 84 18.53 3.76 5.27
CA GLY A 84 18.30 3.10 6.56
C GLY A 84 17.40 1.87 6.47
N VAL A 85 16.67 1.68 5.38
CA VAL A 85 15.89 0.47 5.12
C VAL A 85 16.77 -0.57 4.44
N SER A 86 16.67 -1.83 4.91
CA SER A 86 17.36 -2.96 4.30
C SER A 86 16.45 -3.80 3.41
N LEU A 87 16.88 -4.00 2.17
CA LEU A 87 16.18 -4.74 1.13
C LEU A 87 16.82 -6.10 0.92
N LYS A 88 16.02 -7.11 0.59
CA LYS A 88 16.48 -8.36 -0.01
C LYS A 88 16.86 -8.07 -1.45
N VAL A 89 18.11 -8.33 -1.81
CA VAL A 89 18.61 -8.09 -3.17
C VAL A 89 19.11 -9.41 -3.72
N PRO A 90 18.47 -9.99 -4.75
CA PRO A 90 18.95 -11.21 -5.39
C PRO A 90 20.39 -11.07 -5.87
N ARG A 91 21.17 -12.15 -5.76
CA ARG A 91 22.54 -12.20 -6.29
C ARG A 91 22.57 -12.01 -7.80
N ARG A 92 21.50 -12.41 -8.48
CA ARG A 92 21.22 -12.21 -9.90
C ARG A 92 19.85 -11.57 -10.05
N LEU A 93 19.80 -10.28 -10.40
CA LEU A 93 18.54 -9.53 -10.47
C LEU A 93 17.59 -10.09 -11.54
N GLU A 94 18.10 -10.68 -12.61
CA GLU A 94 17.33 -11.37 -13.66
C GLU A 94 16.41 -12.48 -13.13
N GLU A 95 16.74 -13.11 -12.00
CA GLU A 95 15.89 -14.16 -11.40
C GLU A 95 14.53 -13.65 -10.91
N ILE A 96 14.44 -12.34 -10.62
CA ILE A 96 13.21 -11.73 -10.12
C ILE A 96 12.48 -10.89 -11.17
N ALA A 97 12.84 -11.03 -12.45
CA ALA A 97 12.07 -10.41 -13.53
C ALA A 97 10.62 -10.90 -13.45
N ASP A 98 9.67 -9.97 -13.31
CA ASP A 98 8.25 -10.26 -13.16
C ASP A 98 7.92 -11.25 -12.03
N PHE A 99 8.76 -11.30 -10.99
CA PHE A 99 8.66 -12.25 -9.88
C PHE A 99 7.22 -12.39 -9.38
N THR A 100 6.72 -13.62 -9.30
CA THR A 100 5.43 -13.92 -8.69
C THR A 100 5.48 -15.28 -7.99
N PRO A 101 5.00 -15.36 -6.73
CA PRO A 101 4.77 -16.65 -6.07
C PRO A 101 3.39 -17.22 -6.41
N MET A 102 2.57 -16.50 -7.19
CA MET A 102 1.22 -16.96 -7.55
C MET A 102 1.31 -18.09 -8.57
N PRO A 103 0.47 -19.14 -8.47
CA PRO A 103 0.46 -20.22 -9.44
C PRO A 103 0.01 -19.70 -10.82
N ALA A 104 0.60 -20.26 -11.88
CA ALA A 104 0.23 -19.90 -13.25
C ALA A 104 -1.22 -20.31 -13.60
N GLU A 105 -1.71 -21.38 -12.98
CA GLU A 105 -3.05 -21.92 -13.13
C GLU A 105 -3.73 -22.05 -11.78
N TYR A 106 -5.04 -21.82 -11.75
CA TYR A 106 -5.88 -21.94 -10.57
C TYR A 106 -7.19 -22.67 -10.95
N PRO A 107 -7.19 -24.02 -10.94
CA PRO A 107 -8.32 -24.82 -11.41
C PRO A 107 -9.67 -24.53 -10.73
N ALA A 108 -9.64 -24.09 -9.47
CA ALA A 108 -10.86 -23.71 -8.75
C ALA A 108 -11.56 -22.47 -9.34
N GLY A 109 -10.84 -21.68 -10.15
CA GLY A 109 -11.37 -20.52 -10.88
C GLY A 109 -11.76 -20.81 -12.34
N ASP A 110 -11.62 -22.03 -12.86
CA ASP A 110 -11.83 -22.36 -14.28
C ASP A 110 -13.24 -22.03 -14.78
N ASN A 111 -14.23 -22.21 -13.90
CA ASN A 111 -15.66 -21.98 -14.21
C ASN A 111 -16.08 -20.50 -14.05
N GLU A 112 -15.16 -19.60 -13.71
CA GLU A 112 -15.44 -18.18 -13.51
C GLU A 112 -14.66 -17.36 -14.52
N ALA A 113 -15.30 -16.36 -15.12
CA ALA A 113 -14.65 -15.48 -16.09
C ALA A 113 -13.50 -14.69 -15.47
N LYS A 114 -13.63 -14.32 -14.19
CA LYS A 114 -12.65 -13.55 -13.43
C LYS A 114 -12.57 -14.06 -11.99
N TRP A 115 -11.35 -14.26 -11.50
CA TRP A 115 -11.09 -14.70 -10.14
C TRP A 115 -9.90 -13.97 -9.53
N ILE A 116 -9.96 -13.69 -8.23
CA ILE A 116 -8.87 -13.10 -7.46
C ILE A 116 -8.43 -14.12 -6.40
N LEU A 117 -7.16 -14.51 -6.43
CA LEU A 117 -6.53 -15.29 -5.37
C LEU A 117 -5.60 -14.39 -4.57
N ILE A 118 -5.76 -14.39 -3.25
CA ILE A 118 -4.92 -13.65 -2.31
C ILE A 118 -4.25 -14.64 -1.38
N ASP A 119 -2.92 -14.65 -1.41
CA ASP A 119 -2.10 -15.41 -0.48
C ASP A 119 -1.53 -14.46 0.59
N LEU A 120 -2.07 -14.57 1.80
CA LEU A 120 -1.65 -13.77 2.94
C LEU A 120 -0.26 -14.15 3.44
N ASP A 121 0.19 -15.38 3.24
CA ASP A 121 1.53 -15.82 3.66
C ASP A 121 2.60 -15.36 2.67
N GLU A 122 2.27 -15.21 1.38
CA GLU A 122 3.15 -14.62 0.36
C GLU A 122 3.09 -13.08 0.29
N GLN A 123 2.01 -12.49 0.83
CA GLN A 123 1.63 -11.09 0.60
C GLN A 123 1.57 -10.77 -0.90
N PHE A 124 0.87 -11.63 -1.64
CA PHE A 124 0.62 -11.44 -3.07
C PHE A 124 -0.84 -11.69 -3.44
N LEU A 125 -1.26 -11.05 -4.54
CA LEU A 125 -2.53 -11.22 -5.20
C LEU A 125 -2.28 -11.66 -6.64
N GLY A 126 -3.06 -12.62 -7.11
CA GLY A 126 -3.17 -13.00 -8.52
C GLY A 126 -4.59 -12.76 -9.04
N ALA A 127 -4.70 -12.17 -10.22
CA ALA A 127 -5.91 -12.06 -11.01
C ALA A 127 -5.89 -13.13 -12.10
N TYR A 128 -7.00 -13.83 -12.27
CA TYR A 128 -7.11 -14.98 -13.17
C TYR A 128 -8.33 -14.84 -14.08
N GLU A 129 -8.18 -15.24 -15.33
CA GLU A 129 -9.28 -15.40 -16.27
C GLU A 129 -9.37 -16.87 -16.67
N HIS A 130 -10.53 -17.50 -16.43
CA HIS A 130 -10.72 -18.93 -16.72
C HIS A 130 -9.61 -19.81 -16.14
N GLY A 131 -9.22 -19.53 -14.89
CA GLY A 131 -8.15 -20.25 -14.18
C GLY A 131 -6.73 -19.89 -14.59
N VAL A 132 -6.49 -19.06 -15.60
CA VAL A 132 -5.13 -18.68 -16.03
C VAL A 132 -4.72 -17.34 -15.43
N LEU A 133 -3.52 -17.27 -14.84
CA LEU A 133 -2.97 -16.05 -14.26
C LEU A 133 -2.71 -15.01 -15.36
N ILE A 134 -3.41 -13.87 -15.30
CA ILE A 134 -3.21 -12.75 -16.25
C ILE A 134 -2.38 -11.62 -15.64
N TYR A 135 -2.37 -11.51 -14.32
CA TYR A 135 -1.72 -10.42 -13.59
C TYR A 135 -1.50 -10.79 -12.13
N SER A 136 -0.43 -10.31 -11.52
CA SER A 136 -0.21 -10.43 -10.08
C SER A 136 0.47 -9.21 -9.50
N ALA A 137 0.28 -8.96 -8.21
CA ALA A 137 0.87 -7.84 -7.50
C ALA A 137 1.17 -8.19 -6.05
N PRO A 138 2.23 -7.61 -5.47
CA PRO A 138 2.38 -7.55 -4.03
C PRO A 138 1.20 -6.86 -3.37
N ILE A 139 0.91 -7.28 -2.15
CA ILE A 139 -0.09 -6.65 -1.31
C ILE A 139 0.47 -6.27 0.06
N THR A 140 -0.28 -5.46 0.79
CA THR A 140 -0.19 -5.40 2.24
C THR A 140 -1.54 -5.74 2.86
N SER A 141 -1.55 -6.70 3.78
CA SER A 141 -2.76 -7.17 4.46
C SER A 141 -2.86 -6.65 5.90
N GLY A 142 -3.90 -7.11 6.60
CA GLY A 142 -4.19 -6.80 7.99
C GLY A 142 -3.03 -7.11 8.93
N GLU A 143 -2.70 -6.15 9.79
CA GLU A 143 -1.69 -6.33 10.83
C GLU A 143 -2.20 -7.19 12.01
N ARG A 144 -1.31 -7.47 12.97
CA ARG A 144 -1.68 -8.22 14.17
C ARG A 144 -2.77 -7.47 14.95
N GLY A 145 -3.90 -8.15 15.17
CA GLY A 145 -5.07 -7.59 15.86
C GLY A 145 -6.13 -6.99 14.93
N ARG A 146 -5.81 -6.84 13.63
CA ARG A 146 -6.72 -6.32 12.60
C ARG A 146 -6.58 -7.15 11.32
N LYS A 147 -6.75 -8.46 11.47
CA LYS A 147 -6.49 -9.44 10.41
C LYS A 147 -7.42 -9.25 9.21
N THR A 148 -6.88 -9.49 8.02
CA THR A 148 -7.68 -9.73 6.82
C THR A 148 -8.41 -11.08 6.98
N PRO A 149 -9.71 -11.16 6.70
CA PRO A 149 -10.46 -12.42 6.83
C PRO A 149 -10.04 -13.42 5.74
N GLU A 150 -9.83 -14.68 6.13
CA GLU A 150 -9.62 -15.82 5.23
C GLU A 150 -10.97 -16.37 4.75
N GLY A 151 -11.02 -16.97 3.56
CA GLY A 151 -12.21 -17.65 3.04
C GLY A 151 -12.53 -17.33 1.59
N ASP A 152 -13.75 -17.70 1.19
CA ASP A 152 -14.32 -17.42 -0.12
C ASP A 152 -15.27 -16.23 -0.04
N PHE A 153 -15.08 -15.28 -0.94
CA PHE A 153 -15.84 -14.03 -1.03
C PHE A 153 -16.14 -13.71 -2.50
N ARG A 154 -16.84 -12.59 -2.73
CA ARG A 154 -17.07 -12.03 -4.06
C ARG A 154 -16.98 -10.52 -3.99
N VAL A 155 -16.43 -9.89 -5.02
CA VAL A 155 -16.51 -8.43 -5.14
C VAL A 155 -17.97 -8.04 -5.36
N GLY A 156 -18.56 -7.39 -4.36
CA GLY A 156 -19.98 -7.01 -4.36
C GLY A 156 -20.23 -5.53 -4.60
N ALA A 157 -19.19 -4.69 -4.59
CA ALA A 157 -19.28 -3.28 -4.89
C ALA A 157 -17.92 -2.71 -5.30
N TYR A 158 -17.92 -1.59 -6.00
CA TYR A 158 -16.73 -0.85 -6.37
C TYR A 158 -16.90 0.65 -6.19
N HIS A 159 -15.81 1.36 -5.93
CA HIS A 159 -15.77 2.82 -5.81
C HIS A 159 -14.34 3.34 -5.97
N SER A 160 -14.02 3.96 -7.12
CA SER A 160 -12.65 4.37 -7.43
C SER A 160 -12.11 5.51 -6.57
N THR A 161 -13.00 6.32 -5.99
CA THR A 161 -12.63 7.45 -5.10
C THR A 161 -12.93 7.19 -3.62
N HIS A 162 -13.02 5.92 -3.23
CA HIS A 162 -13.33 5.53 -1.86
C HIS A 162 -12.31 6.06 -0.83
N ARG A 163 -12.79 6.27 0.39
CA ARG A 163 -12.03 6.75 1.54
C ARG A 163 -12.46 5.97 2.77
N SER A 164 -11.50 5.74 3.65
CA SER A 164 -11.73 5.07 4.92
C SER A 164 -12.69 5.87 5.80
N THR A 165 -13.58 5.16 6.51
CA THR A 165 -14.39 5.71 7.61
C THR A 165 -13.76 5.43 8.97
N GLU A 166 -12.72 4.60 9.01
CA GLU A 166 -12.17 4.02 10.25
C GLU A 166 -10.80 4.61 10.63
N TYR A 167 -10.07 5.20 9.68
CA TYR A 167 -8.72 5.71 9.92
C TYR A 167 -8.31 6.81 8.93
N CYS A 168 -7.37 7.64 9.39
CA CYS A 168 -6.80 8.74 8.63
C CYS A 168 -5.38 8.41 8.15
N ILE A 169 -4.86 9.24 7.24
CA ILE A 169 -3.42 9.29 6.98
C ILE A 169 -2.72 9.66 8.29
N GLU A 170 -1.65 8.94 8.64
CA GLU A 170 -0.88 9.15 9.86
C GLU A 170 -0.48 10.63 10.05
N GLY A 171 -0.71 11.15 11.25
CA GLY A 171 -0.39 12.53 11.59
C GLY A 171 -1.33 13.58 10.99
N THR A 172 -2.47 13.18 10.41
CA THR A 172 -3.45 14.09 9.80
C THR A 172 -4.88 13.67 10.14
N ASP A 173 -5.83 14.59 9.95
CA ASP A 173 -7.28 14.31 10.01
C ASP A 173 -7.87 13.95 8.64
N ILE A 174 -7.04 13.68 7.64
CA ILE A 174 -7.49 13.34 6.29
C ILE A 174 -7.86 11.85 6.27
N PRO A 175 -9.14 11.49 5.97
CA PRO A 175 -9.53 10.09 5.84
C PRO A 175 -8.65 9.37 4.83
N TYR A 176 -8.19 8.18 5.17
CA TYR A 176 -7.20 7.47 4.35
C TYR A 176 -7.78 7.22 2.94
N PRO A 177 -7.09 7.63 1.86
CA PRO A 177 -7.54 7.42 0.50
C PRO A 177 -7.47 5.92 0.16
N MET A 178 -8.62 5.31 -0.07
CA MET A 178 -8.75 3.91 -0.46
C MET A 178 -9.18 3.85 -1.92
N THR A 179 -8.39 4.49 -2.78
CA THR A 179 -8.66 4.60 -4.23
C THR A 179 -8.79 3.24 -4.90
N TRP A 180 -9.50 3.18 -6.03
CA TRP A 180 -9.68 1.93 -6.79
C TRP A 180 -10.27 0.79 -5.93
N GLY A 181 -11.22 1.13 -5.06
CA GLY A 181 -11.76 0.21 -4.06
C GLY A 181 -12.70 -0.84 -4.66
N LEU A 182 -12.43 -2.11 -4.36
CA LEU A 182 -13.30 -3.27 -4.61
C LEU A 182 -13.72 -3.88 -3.26
N ARG A 183 -15.00 -3.77 -2.89
CA ARG A 183 -15.51 -4.31 -1.62
C ARG A 183 -15.83 -5.78 -1.79
N PHE A 184 -15.23 -6.63 -0.95
CA PHE A 184 -15.44 -8.07 -1.02
C PHE A 184 -16.14 -8.66 0.21
N HIS A 185 -16.18 -7.94 1.33
CA HIS A 185 -16.81 -8.44 2.55
C HIS A 185 -17.37 -7.31 3.42
N VAL A 186 -18.44 -7.59 4.14
CA VAL A 186 -19.03 -6.71 5.16
C VAL A 186 -19.39 -7.58 6.35
N VAL A 187 -18.83 -7.27 7.53
CA VAL A 187 -19.14 -8.02 8.76
C VAL A 187 -20.41 -7.49 9.42
N PRO A 188 -21.06 -8.29 10.29
CA PRO A 188 -22.09 -7.79 11.20
C PRO A 188 -21.56 -6.58 11.97
N GLY A 189 -22.27 -5.46 11.91
CA GLY A 189 -21.81 -4.16 12.45
C GLY A 189 -21.38 -3.14 11.38
N GLY A 190 -21.33 -3.53 10.10
CA GLY A 190 -21.20 -2.60 8.97
C GLY A 190 -19.78 -2.31 8.51
N VAL A 191 -18.75 -2.82 9.20
CA VAL A 191 -17.35 -2.68 8.78
C VAL A 191 -17.15 -3.42 7.45
N SER A 192 -16.66 -2.69 6.46
CA SER A 192 -16.45 -3.19 5.10
C SER A 192 -14.96 -3.45 4.83
N TYR A 193 -14.66 -4.54 4.14
CA TYR A 193 -13.32 -4.91 3.73
C TYR A 193 -13.19 -4.72 2.23
N TRP A 194 -12.08 -4.08 1.84
CA TRP A 194 -11.82 -3.64 0.50
C TRP A 194 -10.46 -4.14 0.01
N ILE A 195 -10.36 -4.40 -1.28
CA ILE A 195 -9.10 -4.40 -2.02
C ILE A 195 -8.95 -3.01 -2.61
N HIS A 196 -7.87 -2.28 -2.34
CA HIS A 196 -7.76 -0.87 -2.74
C HIS A 196 -6.31 -0.39 -2.89
N GLY A 197 -6.14 0.77 -3.51
CA GLY A 197 -4.88 1.51 -3.62
C GLY A 197 -4.43 2.09 -2.29
N ARG A 198 -3.15 1.91 -2.00
CA ARG A 198 -2.47 2.42 -0.81
C ARG A 198 -0.94 2.41 -0.96
N ASP A 199 -0.27 2.74 0.14
CA ASP A 199 1.17 2.56 0.32
C ASP A 199 1.53 1.15 0.84
N LEU A 200 2.70 0.64 0.44
CA LEU A 200 3.19 -0.71 0.75
C LEU A 200 4.52 -0.65 1.49
N PRO A 201 4.55 -0.92 2.81
CA PRO A 201 5.75 -0.74 3.60
C PRO A 201 6.66 -1.98 3.67
N GLY A 202 6.38 -3.06 2.92
CA GLY A 202 7.16 -4.31 2.98
C GLY A 202 6.72 -5.29 4.08
N TYR A 203 5.67 -4.95 4.83
CA TYR A 203 5.07 -5.79 5.87
C TYR A 203 3.54 -5.57 5.96
N ARG A 204 2.87 -6.43 6.74
CA ARG A 204 1.43 -6.34 7.02
C ARG A 204 1.12 -5.07 7.83
N ALA A 205 0.40 -4.12 7.24
CA ALA A 205 0.22 -2.79 7.79
C ALA A 205 -1.18 -2.21 7.55
N SER A 206 -2.19 -3.05 7.29
CA SER A 206 -3.57 -2.60 7.09
C SER A 206 -4.44 -2.86 8.33
N HIS A 207 -5.60 -2.20 8.36
CA HIS A 207 -6.65 -2.47 9.33
C HIS A 207 -7.62 -3.59 8.89
N GLY A 208 -7.16 -4.50 8.02
CA GLY A 208 -7.91 -5.66 7.54
C GLY A 208 -8.15 -5.66 6.03
N CYS A 209 -8.20 -4.48 5.40
CA CYS A 209 -8.27 -4.35 3.94
C CYS A 209 -7.01 -4.90 3.25
N VAL A 210 -7.10 -5.16 1.96
CA VAL A 210 -5.98 -5.61 1.12
C VAL A 210 -5.52 -4.44 0.29
N GLY A 211 -4.25 -4.08 0.43
CA GLY A 211 -3.66 -2.93 -0.25
C GLY A 211 -2.83 -3.29 -1.47
N LEU A 212 -2.95 -2.52 -2.54
CA LEU A 212 -2.08 -2.55 -3.71
C LEU A 212 -1.41 -1.19 -3.94
N TYR A 213 -0.32 -1.18 -4.71
CA TYR A 213 0.40 0.05 -5.03
C TYR A 213 -0.49 1.04 -5.80
N ASP A 214 -0.44 2.29 -5.37
CA ASP A 214 -1.08 3.42 -6.05
C ASP A 214 -0.22 4.68 -5.90
N GLU A 215 0.72 4.86 -6.83
CA GLU A 215 1.62 6.02 -6.81
C GLU A 215 0.93 7.33 -7.18
N SER A 216 -0.18 7.29 -7.92
CA SER A 216 -0.99 8.47 -8.19
C SER A 216 -1.62 9.02 -6.90
N MET A 217 -2.15 8.14 -6.06
CA MET A 217 -2.62 8.49 -4.71
C MET A 217 -1.45 8.97 -3.85
N GLN A 218 -0.32 8.25 -3.84
CA GLN A 218 0.83 8.66 -3.04
C GLN A 218 1.35 10.04 -3.44
N LYS A 219 1.43 10.33 -4.74
CA LYS A 219 1.83 11.65 -5.22
C LYS A 219 0.87 12.74 -4.76
N LYS A 220 -0.43 12.47 -4.82
CA LYS A 220 -1.47 13.41 -4.40
C LYS A 220 -1.42 13.72 -2.91
N HIS A 221 -1.16 12.72 -2.07
CA HIS A 221 -1.27 12.84 -0.62
C HIS A 221 0.07 13.01 0.11
N TYR A 222 1.16 12.49 -0.43
CA TYR A 222 2.51 12.53 0.14
C TYR A 222 3.51 13.34 -0.70
N GLY A 223 3.11 13.81 -1.89
CA GLY A 223 3.98 14.59 -2.79
C GLY A 223 5.04 13.76 -3.53
N VAL A 224 5.05 12.44 -3.35
CA VAL A 224 6.01 11.50 -3.96
C VAL A 224 5.29 10.27 -4.51
N PRO A 225 5.77 9.66 -5.60
CA PRO A 225 6.92 10.06 -6.41
C PRO A 225 6.57 11.22 -7.37
N ARG A 226 7.60 11.86 -7.96
CA ARG A 226 7.40 12.93 -8.96
C ARG A 226 6.65 12.42 -10.19
N PHE A 227 6.99 11.21 -10.64
CA PHE A 227 6.42 10.54 -11.79
C PHE A 227 5.89 9.17 -11.35
N PRO A 228 4.56 9.03 -11.16
CA PRO A 228 3.93 7.75 -10.87
C PRO A 228 4.10 6.76 -12.02
N GLU A 229 4.44 5.52 -11.67
CA GLU A 229 4.68 4.40 -12.58
C GLU A 229 4.02 3.10 -12.10
N LEU A 230 3.92 2.88 -10.78
CA LEU A 230 3.30 1.70 -10.17
C LEU A 230 1.83 2.00 -9.81
N GLU A 231 0.92 1.39 -10.57
CA GLU A 231 -0.54 1.64 -10.53
C GLU A 231 -1.33 0.33 -10.41
N ASP A 232 -0.83 -0.59 -9.58
CA ASP A 232 -1.34 -1.95 -9.45
C ASP A 232 -2.81 -1.98 -9.00
N ALA A 233 -3.20 -1.07 -8.11
CA ALA A 233 -4.57 -0.93 -7.67
C ALA A 233 -5.52 -0.55 -8.81
N ARG A 234 -5.12 0.42 -9.65
CA ARG A 234 -5.91 0.85 -10.82
C ARG A 234 -6.06 -0.29 -11.82
N ARG A 235 -4.96 -0.98 -12.14
CA ARG A 235 -4.95 -2.11 -13.09
C ARG A 235 -5.91 -3.21 -12.64
N LEU A 236 -5.84 -3.62 -11.37
CA LEU A 236 -6.74 -4.63 -10.82
C LEU A 236 -8.20 -4.16 -10.85
N PHE A 237 -8.47 -2.92 -10.48
CA PHE A 237 -9.82 -2.35 -10.45
C PHE A 237 -10.45 -2.29 -11.84
N GLU A 238 -9.74 -1.73 -12.82
CA GLU A 238 -10.20 -1.64 -14.22
C GLU A 238 -10.48 -3.02 -14.80
N TRP A 239 -9.59 -3.99 -14.54
CA TRP A 239 -9.82 -5.38 -14.90
C TRP A 239 -11.05 -5.97 -14.21
N ALA A 240 -11.22 -5.77 -12.91
CA ALA A 240 -12.31 -6.37 -12.14
C ALA A 240 -13.70 -5.87 -12.58
N ILE A 241 -13.83 -4.58 -12.90
CA ILE A 241 -15.13 -4.00 -13.27
C ILE A 241 -15.43 -4.08 -14.77
N ALA A 242 -14.43 -4.33 -15.62
CA ALA A 242 -14.64 -4.38 -17.06
C ALA A 242 -15.75 -5.39 -17.45
N PRO A 243 -16.64 -5.03 -18.41
CA PRO A 243 -16.58 -3.87 -19.29
C PRO A 243 -17.29 -2.60 -18.75
N ILE A 244 -17.63 -2.56 -17.46
CA ILE A 244 -18.36 -1.43 -16.87
C ILE A 244 -17.44 -0.19 -16.80
N PRO A 245 -17.85 0.98 -17.31
CA PRO A 245 -17.07 2.21 -17.16
C PRO A 245 -17.10 2.71 -15.71
N ASP A 246 -15.98 3.25 -15.23
CA ASP A 246 -15.93 3.95 -13.95
C ASP A 246 -16.39 5.41 -14.11
N ASP A 247 -17.34 5.84 -13.26
CA ASP A 247 -17.83 7.22 -13.19
C ASP A 247 -17.44 7.92 -11.87
N GLY A 248 -16.62 7.26 -11.04
CA GLY A 248 -16.17 7.77 -9.76
C GLY A 248 -17.14 7.57 -8.59
N LYS A 249 -18.35 7.03 -8.82
CA LYS A 249 -19.36 6.81 -7.79
C LYS A 249 -19.31 5.39 -7.22
N PHE A 250 -19.99 5.20 -6.10
CA PHE A 250 -20.20 3.88 -5.53
C PHE A 250 -21.24 3.10 -6.33
N HIS A 251 -20.90 1.87 -6.71
CA HIS A 251 -21.80 0.97 -7.42
C HIS A 251 -21.80 -0.41 -6.79
N LEU A 252 -22.97 -1.05 -6.77
CA LEU A 252 -23.08 -2.47 -6.46
C LEU A 252 -22.67 -3.28 -7.69
N LEU A 253 -21.99 -4.40 -7.47
CA LEU A 253 -21.54 -5.31 -8.51
C LEU A 253 -22.10 -6.70 -8.20
N ARG A 254 -23.14 -7.12 -8.94
CA ARG A 254 -23.82 -8.40 -8.66
C ARG A 254 -22.94 -9.60 -9.02
N ASP A 255 -22.30 -9.52 -10.18
CA ASP A 255 -21.53 -10.63 -10.75
C ASP A 255 -20.02 -10.34 -10.75
N GLY A 256 -19.52 -9.62 -9.74
CA GLY A 256 -18.09 -9.28 -9.64
C GLY A 256 -17.18 -10.50 -9.47
N PRO A 257 -15.86 -10.36 -9.62
CA PRO A 257 -14.94 -11.49 -9.50
C PRO A 257 -15.09 -12.25 -8.17
N GLY A 258 -14.99 -13.58 -8.23
CA GLY A 258 -14.80 -14.40 -7.05
C GLY A 258 -13.46 -14.08 -6.38
N VAL A 259 -13.41 -14.18 -5.05
CA VAL A 259 -12.20 -13.87 -4.26
C VAL A 259 -11.92 -15.00 -3.30
N ARG A 260 -10.76 -15.65 -3.45
CA ARG A 260 -10.23 -16.60 -2.45
C ARG A 260 -9.13 -15.92 -1.65
N ILE A 261 -9.25 -15.90 -0.33
CA ILE A 261 -8.20 -15.45 0.58
C ILE A 261 -7.69 -16.64 1.38
N MET A 262 -6.41 -16.97 1.22
CA MET A 262 -5.74 -18.08 1.89
C MET A 262 -4.48 -17.63 2.63
N GLY A 263 -3.88 -18.55 3.39
CA GLY A 263 -2.69 -18.28 4.19
C GLY A 263 -3.03 -17.95 5.64
N SER A 264 -2.18 -18.37 6.56
CA SER A 264 -2.48 -18.42 8.00
C SER A 264 -2.46 -17.08 8.74
N GLY A 265 -2.08 -15.99 8.07
CA GLY A 265 -2.11 -14.63 8.63
C GLY A 265 -1.42 -14.51 10.00
N ASN A 266 -0.37 -15.31 10.25
CA ASN A 266 0.17 -15.75 11.56
C ASN A 266 -0.64 -16.87 12.26
N ARG A 267 -0.46 -18.13 11.83
CA ARG A 267 -0.43 -19.25 12.79
C ARG A 267 1.04 -19.56 13.12
N ARG A 268 1.54 -19.05 14.25
CA ARG A 268 2.66 -19.75 14.89
C ARG A 268 2.08 -21.06 15.48
N LYS A 269 2.69 -22.19 15.12
CA LYS A 269 2.67 -23.37 15.99
C LYS A 269 3.31 -23.01 17.34
#